data_AF-A0A847ZCQ0-F1
#
_entry.id   AF-A0A847ZCQ0-F1
#
_cell.length_a   1.000
_cell.length_b   1.000
_cell.length_c   1.000
_cell.angle_alpha   90.00
_cell.angle_beta   90.00
_cell.angle_gamma   90.00
#
_symmetry.space_group_name_H-M   'P 1'
#
loop_
_entity.id
_entity.type
_entity.pdbx_description
1 polymer ?
#
loop_
_entity_poly.entity_id
_entity_poly.type
_entity_poly.pdbx_seq_one_letter_code
_entity_poly.pdbx_strand_id
1 'polypeptide(L)'
;MNISQWLDQKESQGFDVSRAVLPEELEREEEPDETLYFKEIRPCSVLCTGDHPFATVERFGRWYRSRGREKEKGPHTGKPPWWFFTRDRDLALQTAKSRIEK
;
A
#
# COMPACT_ATOMS: atom_id res chain seq x y z
N MET A 1 5.30 12.86 -14.96
CA MET A 1 4.13 13.09 -14.07
C MET A 1 4.34 12.21 -12.86
N ASN A 2 4.01 12.65 -11.66
CA ASN A 2 4.14 11.83 -10.44
C ASN A 2 2.79 11.17 -10.07
N ILE A 3 2.81 10.26 -9.09
CA ILE A 3 1.65 9.49 -8.61
C ILE A 3 0.56 10.46 -8.13
N SER A 4 0.93 11.49 -7.35
CA SER A 4 -0.04 12.48 -6.88
C SER A 4 -0.77 13.18 -8.04
N GLN A 5 -0.02 13.66 -9.04
CA GLN A 5 -0.56 14.34 -10.22
C GLN A 5 -1.43 13.41 -11.05
N TRP A 6 -1.02 12.16 -11.21
CA TRP A 6 -1.80 11.14 -11.94
C TRP A 6 -3.12 10.85 -11.23
N LEU A 7 -3.09 10.68 -9.90
CA LEU A 7 -4.30 10.46 -9.09
C LEU A 7 -5.24 11.67 -9.15
N ASP A 8 -4.72 12.89 -9.06
CA ASP A 8 -5.51 14.11 -9.17
C ASP A 8 -6.17 14.24 -10.55
N GLN A 9 -5.44 13.92 -11.62
CA GLN A 9 -5.97 13.93 -12.98
C GLN A 9 -7.11 12.92 -13.13
N LYS A 10 -6.94 11.69 -12.62
CA LYS A 10 -7.98 10.65 -12.69
C LYS A 10 -9.21 11.00 -11.85
N GLU A 11 -9.02 11.51 -10.64
CA GLU A 11 -10.13 11.96 -9.79
C GLU A 11 -10.90 13.11 -10.46
N SER A 12 -10.22 14.07 -11.09
CA SER A 12 -10.86 15.19 -11.81
C SER A 12 -11.70 14.75 -13.02
N GLN A 13 -11.42 13.58 -13.57
CA GLN A 13 -12.18 12.96 -14.65
C GLN A 13 -13.36 12.12 -14.12
N GLY A 14 -13.58 12.11 -12.81
CA GLY A 14 -14.65 11.36 -12.16
C GLY A 14 -14.33 9.89 -11.90
N PHE A 15 -13.06 9.45 -12.05
CA PHE A 15 -12.67 8.10 -11.70
C PHE A 15 -12.47 7.95 -10.19
N ASP A 16 -13.00 6.88 -9.62
CA ASP A 16 -12.63 6.47 -8.26
C ASP A 16 -11.19 5.95 -8.26
N VAL A 17 -10.30 6.69 -7.63
CA VAL A 17 -8.88 6.34 -7.52
C VAL A 17 -8.55 5.48 -6.30
N SER A 18 -9.53 5.20 -5.43
CA SER A 18 -9.32 4.49 -4.16
C SER A 18 -8.65 3.12 -4.32
N ARG A 19 -8.85 2.46 -5.46
CA ARG A 19 -8.20 1.18 -5.81
C ARG A 19 -7.58 1.21 -7.21
N ALA A 20 -7.23 2.39 -7.71
CA ALA A 20 -6.64 2.53 -9.03
C ALA A 20 -5.34 1.72 -9.14
N VAL A 21 -5.15 1.07 -10.28
CA VAL A 21 -3.87 0.44 -10.64
C VAL A 21 -2.99 1.54 -11.24
N LEU A 22 -1.82 1.75 -10.65
CA LEU A 22 -0.85 2.71 -11.17
C LEU A 22 -0.21 2.17 -12.46
N PRO A 23 0.16 3.05 -13.41
CA PRO A 23 1.09 2.70 -14.48
C PRO A 23 2.41 2.17 -13.90
N GLU A 24 2.97 1.14 -14.54
CA GLU A 24 4.17 0.44 -14.04
C GLU A 24 5.37 1.38 -13.88
N GLU A 25 5.53 2.32 -14.81
CA GLU A 25 6.62 3.28 -14.80
C GLU A 25 6.55 4.20 -13.56
N LEU A 26 5.35 4.64 -13.19
CA LEU A 26 5.14 5.48 -12.00
C LEU A 26 5.40 4.71 -10.71
N GLU A 27 4.98 3.45 -10.64
CA GLU A 27 5.21 2.63 -9.45
C GLU A 27 6.69 2.30 -9.23
N ARG A 28 7.50 2.20 -10.30
CA ARG A 28 8.92 1.86 -10.21
C ARG A 28 9.84 3.04 -9.93
N GLU A 29 9.51 4.22 -10.44
CA GLU A 29 10.42 5.38 -10.43
C GLU A 29 10.21 6.32 -9.24
N GLU A 30 9.00 6.36 -8.66
CA GLU A 30 8.68 7.33 -7.62
C GLU A 30 8.90 6.78 -6.20
N GLU A 31 9.78 7.44 -5.48
CA GLU A 31 9.95 7.23 -4.04
C GLU A 31 8.86 7.99 -3.27
N PRO A 32 8.33 7.40 -2.18
CA PRO A 32 7.38 8.11 -1.34
C PRO A 32 8.06 9.28 -0.61
N ASP A 33 7.33 10.39 -0.44
CA ASP A 33 7.80 11.51 0.36
C ASP A 33 8.04 11.11 1.83
N GLU A 34 7.25 10.15 2.32
CA GLU A 34 7.29 9.68 3.70
C GLU A 34 6.68 8.28 3.81
N THR A 35 7.31 7.41 4.61
CA THR A 35 6.71 6.15 5.07
C THR A 35 6.18 6.35 6.49
N LEU A 36 4.86 6.35 6.65
CA LEU A 36 4.18 6.60 7.93
C LEU A 36 4.01 5.34 8.77
N TYR A 37 3.96 4.18 8.11
CA TYR A 37 3.74 2.91 8.77
C TYR A 37 4.36 1.79 7.96
N PHE A 38 5.01 0.85 8.64
CA PHE A 38 5.48 -0.40 8.09
C PHE A 38 5.34 -1.49 9.15
N LYS A 39 4.70 -2.59 8.80
CA LYS A 39 4.65 -3.79 9.63
C LYS A 39 4.67 -5.02 8.75
N GLU A 40 5.53 -5.95 9.10
CA GLU A 40 5.68 -7.25 8.43
C GLU A 40 5.57 -8.37 9.49
N ILE A 41 4.86 -9.44 9.16
CA ILE A 41 4.81 -10.66 9.97
C ILE A 41 5.81 -11.64 9.38
N ARG A 42 7.04 -11.60 9.91
CA ARG A 42 8.16 -12.46 9.47
C ARG A 42 8.76 -13.26 10.61
N PRO A 43 8.07 -14.31 11.08
CA PRO A 43 8.61 -15.20 12.13
C PRO A 43 9.63 -16.21 11.56
N CYS A 44 9.75 -16.33 10.24
CA CYS A 44 10.74 -17.15 9.56
C CYS A 44 12.13 -16.49 9.58
N SER A 45 13.15 -17.23 9.10
CA SER A 45 14.50 -16.66 8.94
C SER A 45 14.56 -15.59 7.85
N VAL A 46 15.58 -14.74 7.92
CA VAL A 46 15.85 -13.69 6.91
C VAL A 46 16.11 -14.26 5.50
N LEU A 47 16.47 -15.54 5.39
CA LEU A 47 16.70 -16.23 4.12
C LEU A 47 15.44 -16.88 3.54
N CYS A 48 14.31 -16.84 4.28
CA CYS A 48 13.07 -17.40 3.79
C CYS A 48 12.54 -16.59 2.59
N THR A 49 12.30 -17.29 1.48
CA THR A 49 11.83 -16.74 0.20
C THR A 49 10.30 -16.72 0.05
N GLY A 50 9.56 -17.13 1.09
CA GLY A 50 8.11 -17.10 1.08
C GLY A 50 7.55 -15.68 1.13
N ASP A 51 6.36 -15.50 0.57
CA ASP A 51 5.60 -14.26 0.66
C ASP A 51 5.10 -14.06 2.09
N HIS A 52 5.55 -13.00 2.76
CA HIS A 52 5.14 -12.69 4.12
C HIS A 52 4.01 -11.65 4.13
N PRO A 53 3.03 -11.77 5.05
CA PRO A 53 2.05 -10.72 5.27
C PRO A 53 2.75 -9.43 5.69
N PHE A 54 2.35 -8.32 5.09
CA PHE A 54 2.84 -6.99 5.45
C PHE A 54 1.77 -5.94 5.21
N ALA A 55 1.97 -4.77 5.80
CA ALA A 55 1.21 -3.57 5.50
C ALA A 55 2.10 -2.33 5.61
N THR A 56 1.98 -1.42 4.65
CA THR A 56 2.67 -0.12 4.63
C THR A 56 1.68 1.02 4.43
N VAL A 57 2.06 2.22 4.89
CA VAL A 57 1.41 3.47 4.52
C VAL A 57 2.48 4.45 4.07
N GLU A 58 2.38 4.88 2.82
CA GLU A 58 3.33 5.74 2.13
C GLU A 58 2.61 7.00 1.64
N ARG A 59 3.27 8.16 1.68
CA ARG A 59 2.72 9.44 1.21
C ARG A 59 3.35 9.86 -0.11
N PHE A 60 2.50 10.25 -1.06
CA PHE A 60 2.86 10.80 -2.36
C PHE A 60 2.12 12.14 -2.52
N GLY A 61 2.79 13.25 -2.23
CA GLY A 61 2.16 14.56 -2.16
C GLY A 61 1.03 14.58 -1.13
N ARG A 62 -0.21 14.76 -1.61
CA ARG A 62 -1.44 14.79 -0.81
C ARG A 62 -2.14 13.43 -0.68
N TRP A 63 -1.61 12.40 -1.33
CA TRP A 63 -2.19 11.06 -1.34
C TRP A 63 -1.45 10.13 -0.41
N TYR A 64 -2.20 9.29 0.29
CA TYR A 64 -1.70 8.22 1.13
C TYR A 64 -2.06 6.89 0.46
N ARG A 65 -1.03 6.07 0.22
CA ARG A 65 -1.15 4.70 -0.29
C ARG A 65 -0.99 3.75 0.89
N SER A 66 -2.04 3.02 1.22
CA SER A 66 -1.94 1.83 2.05
C SER A 66 -1.77 0.62 1.15
N ARG A 67 -0.79 -0.24 1.39
CA ARG A 67 -0.64 -1.49 0.62
C ARG A 67 -0.13 -2.63 1.48
N GLY A 68 -0.31 -3.86 1.02
CA GLY A 68 0.13 -5.01 1.78
C GLY A 68 -0.29 -6.36 1.21
N ARG A 69 -0.09 -7.39 2.02
CA ARG A 69 -0.63 -8.75 1.82
C ARG A 69 -1.30 -9.21 3.10
N GLU A 70 -2.50 -9.78 2.95
CA GLU A 70 -3.33 -10.24 4.07
C GLU A 70 -2.69 -11.41 4.83
N LYS A 71 -2.93 -11.50 6.14
CA LYS A 71 -2.48 -12.63 6.95
C LYS A 71 -3.28 -13.91 6.65
N GLU A 72 -2.64 -15.05 6.80
CA GLU A 72 -3.24 -16.39 6.74
C GLU A 72 -2.86 -17.23 7.97
N LYS A 73 -3.33 -18.49 8.04
CA LYS A 73 -2.95 -19.44 9.09
C LYS A 73 -1.51 -19.92 8.86
N GLY A 74 -0.54 -19.07 9.16
CA GLY A 74 0.88 -19.36 8.97
C GLY A 74 1.72 -18.10 8.80
N PRO A 75 3.05 -18.27 8.65
CA PRO A 75 3.99 -17.16 8.47
C PRO A 75 4.00 -16.61 7.03
N HIS A 76 3.43 -17.36 6.09
CA HIS A 76 3.34 -16.99 4.68
C HIS A 76 1.89 -16.78 4.26
N THR A 77 1.71 -16.06 3.17
CA THR A 77 0.41 -15.93 2.51
C THR A 77 0.51 -16.08 1.00
N GLY A 78 -0.45 -16.81 0.42
CA GLY A 78 -0.66 -16.87 -1.03
C GLY A 78 -1.66 -15.83 -1.56
N LYS A 79 -2.19 -14.96 -0.68
CA LYS A 79 -3.18 -13.96 -1.08
C LYS A 79 -2.54 -12.88 -1.95
N PRO A 80 -3.30 -12.35 -2.92
CA PRO A 80 -2.82 -11.25 -3.76
C PRO A 80 -2.53 -10.01 -2.90
N PRO A 81 -1.62 -9.14 -3.36
CA PRO A 81 -1.41 -7.86 -2.72
C PRO A 81 -2.68 -7.01 -2.82
N TRP A 82 -2.88 -6.16 -1.82
CA TRP A 82 -3.95 -5.17 -1.78
C TRP A 82 -3.34 -3.77 -1.70
N TRP A 83 -4.10 -2.79 -2.15
CA TRP A 83 -3.78 -1.39 -1.96
C TRP A 83 -5.05 -0.55 -1.81
N PHE A 84 -4.87 0.66 -1.31
CA PHE A 84 -5.90 1.66 -1.11
C PHE A 84 -5.29 3.06 -1.15
N PHE A 85 -5.91 3.98 -1.88
CA PHE A 85 -5.53 5.39 -1.92
C PHE A 85 -6.58 6.25 -1.22
N THR A 86 -6.13 7.24 -0.46
CA THR A 86 -6.98 8.25 0.17
C THR A 86 -6.19 9.53 0.42
N ARG A 87 -6.89 10.66 0.56
CA ARG A 87 -6.30 11.92 1.06
C ARG A 87 -6.37 12.02 2.59
N ASP A 88 -7.10 11.12 3.22
CA ASP A 88 -7.25 11.03 4.67
C ASP A 88 -6.15 10.13 5.25
N ARG A 89 -5.22 10.77 5.99
CA ARG A 89 -4.10 10.11 6.65
C ARG A 89 -4.55 9.05 7.66
N ASP A 90 -5.55 9.37 8.47
CA ASP A 90 -5.98 8.50 9.57
C ASP A 90 -6.71 7.28 9.01
N LEU A 91 -7.51 7.46 7.96
CA LEU A 91 -8.13 6.36 7.24
C LEU A 91 -7.08 5.42 6.62
N ALA A 92 -5.99 5.96 6.05
CA ALA A 92 -4.89 5.16 5.51
C ALA A 92 -4.22 4.32 6.61
N LEU A 93 -3.91 4.94 7.75
CA LEU A 93 -3.30 4.25 8.90
C LEU A 93 -4.22 3.19 9.49
N GLN A 94 -5.50 3.50 9.67
CA GLN A 94 -6.49 2.55 10.17
C GLN A 94 -6.64 1.36 9.22
N THR A 95 -6.70 1.61 7.92
CA THR A 95 -6.80 0.58 6.90
C THR A 95 -5.61 -0.39 6.98
N ALA A 96 -4.38 0.12 7.00
CA ALA A 96 -3.19 -0.70 7.07
C ALA A 96 -3.11 -1.53 8.36
N LYS A 97 -3.35 -0.90 9.53
CA LYS A 97 -3.35 -1.60 10.83
C LYS A 97 -4.41 -2.69 10.88
N SER A 98 -5.64 -2.38 10.45
CA SER A 98 -6.76 -3.32 10.53
C SER A 98 -6.59 -4.59 9.69
N ARG A 99 -5.74 -4.56 8.65
CA ARG A 99 -5.46 -5.70 7.77
C ARG A 99 -4.31 -6.58 8.25
N ILE A 100 -3.38 -6.05 9.04
CA ILE A 100 -2.20 -6.81 9.50
C ILE A 100 -2.26 -7.20 10.98
N GLU A 101 -3.00 -6.47 11.81
CA GLU A 101 -3.00 -6.67 13.26
C GLU A 101 -4.09 -7.62 13.77
N LYS A 102 -4.98 -8.09 12.90
CA LYS A 102 -5.97 -9.14 13.20
C LYS A 102 -5.31 -10.52 13.06
#